data_AF-A0A2P5BKR1-F1
#
_entry.id   AF-A0A2P5BKR1-F1
#
_cell.length_a   1.000
_cell.length_b   1.000
_cell.length_c   1.000
_cell.angle_alpha   90.00
_cell.angle_beta   90.00
_cell.angle_gamma   90.00
#
_symmetry.space_group_name_H-M   'P 1'
#
loop_
_entity.id
_entity.type
_entity.pdbx_description
1 polymer ?
#
loop_
_entity_poly.entity_id
_entity_poly.type
_entity_poly.pdbx_seq_one_letter_code
_entity_poly.pdbx_strand_id
1 'polypeptide(L)'
;MKVDKSITYALFWYNEVKDVWKETGFWDSIKFGARTNSADSLVSICHHCPRKQFDFFCVLLWCLWTDRNMVVHGGKQRFAHHLVDFARTFLLEFHKSSTLSKDCGSPSLILRQRWITPPIGCFKLNIDTVIYPGEVYFGTGVVIHDLKGMVVAALVRRVNGLLFGEKC
;
A
#
# COMPACT_ATOMS: atom_id res chain seq x y z
N MET A 1 -26.00 2.50 6.37
CA MET A 1 -25.01 3.58 6.15
C MET A 1 -23.65 3.10 6.68
N LYS A 2 -22.87 2.37 5.86
CA LYS A 2 -21.49 2.00 6.24
C LYS A 2 -20.65 3.25 5.98
N VAL A 3 -20.21 3.90 7.04
CA VAL A 3 -19.25 5.01 6.95
C VAL A 3 -18.07 4.51 6.13
N ASP A 4 -17.84 5.11 4.97
CA ASP A 4 -16.57 4.98 4.24
C ASP A 4 -15.51 5.66 5.11
N LYS A 5 -15.04 4.93 6.11
CA LYS A 5 -13.98 5.39 6.98
C LYS A 5 -12.76 5.45 6.08
N SER A 6 -12.31 6.68 5.79
CA SER A 6 -11.13 7.02 4.98
C SER A 6 -10.04 5.94 5.06
N ILE A 7 -9.32 5.70 3.95
CA ILE A 7 -8.16 4.80 3.90
C ILE A 7 -7.23 5.04 5.11
N THR A 8 -7.06 6.30 5.53
CA THR A 8 -6.30 6.66 6.73
C THR A 8 -6.89 6.03 7.99
N TYR A 9 -8.20 6.10 8.19
CA TYR A 9 -8.84 5.45 9.32
C TYR A 9 -8.67 3.93 9.28
N ALA A 10 -8.88 3.32 8.13
CA ALA A 10 -8.78 1.87 8.00
C ALA A 10 -7.36 1.34 8.26
N LEU A 11 -6.34 2.09 7.86
CA LEU A 11 -4.94 1.69 8.02
C LEU A 11 -4.31 2.10 9.36
N PHE A 12 -4.85 3.11 10.05
CA PHE A 12 -4.19 3.66 11.25
C PHE A 12 -5.08 3.69 12.48
N TRP A 13 -6.40 3.82 12.34
CA TRP A 13 -7.28 4.21 13.45
C TRP A 13 -8.38 3.20 13.79
N TYR A 14 -8.54 2.13 13.00
CA TYR A 14 -9.44 1.02 13.34
C TYR A 14 -8.90 0.22 14.54
N ASN A 15 -9.77 -0.24 15.44
CA ASN A 15 -9.35 -0.69 16.77
C ASN A 15 -8.39 -1.89 16.71
N GLU A 16 -8.72 -2.86 15.89
CA GLU A 16 -7.96 -4.09 15.66
C GLU A 16 -6.62 -3.79 14.97
N VAL A 17 -6.56 -2.71 14.17
CA VAL A 17 -5.34 -2.23 13.52
C VAL A 17 -4.44 -1.50 14.51
N LYS A 18 -5.02 -0.77 15.50
CA LYS A 18 -4.22 -0.16 16.58
C LYS A 18 -3.46 -1.20 17.38
N ASP A 19 -4.03 -2.39 17.57
CA ASP A 19 -3.36 -3.43 18.34
C ASP A 19 -2.10 -3.94 17.63
N VAL A 20 -2.14 -4.06 16.29
CA VAL A 20 -0.95 -4.31 15.47
C VAL A 20 0.11 -3.22 15.70
N TRP A 21 -0.28 -1.95 15.63
CA TRP A 21 0.66 -0.83 15.79
C TRP A 21 1.25 -0.72 17.19
N LYS A 22 0.48 -1.07 18.22
CA LYS A 22 0.97 -1.12 19.61
C LYS A 22 1.97 -2.25 19.78
N GLU A 23 1.66 -3.44 19.27
CA GLU A 23 2.53 -4.61 19.35
C GLU A 23 3.88 -4.37 18.69
N THR A 24 3.93 -3.58 17.62
CA THR A 24 5.16 -3.29 16.88
C THR A 24 5.91 -2.05 17.37
N GLY A 25 5.33 -1.28 18.31
CA GLY A 25 5.89 -0.01 18.79
C GLY A 25 5.75 1.18 17.83
N PHE A 26 5.01 1.03 16.72
CA PHE A 26 4.80 2.13 15.77
C PHE A 26 3.67 3.08 16.17
N TRP A 27 2.88 2.71 17.19
CA TRP A 27 1.69 3.46 17.57
C TRP A 27 1.97 4.92 17.95
N ASP A 28 3.06 5.20 18.65
CA ASP A 28 3.40 6.57 19.04
C ASP A 28 3.83 7.42 17.84
N SER A 29 4.65 6.85 16.95
CA SER A 29 5.04 7.50 15.70
C SER A 29 3.84 7.80 14.80
N ILE A 30 2.88 6.87 14.72
CA ILE A 30 1.64 7.05 13.96
C ILE A 30 0.78 8.14 14.60
N LYS A 31 0.59 8.14 15.93
CA LYS A 31 -0.20 9.19 16.62
C LYS A 31 0.38 10.59 16.41
N PHE A 32 1.70 10.71 16.29
CA PHE A 32 2.36 11.99 16.05
C PHE A 32 2.25 12.42 14.58
N GLY A 33 2.49 11.51 13.63
CA GLY A 33 2.50 11.80 12.19
C GLY A 33 1.11 11.81 11.50
N ALA A 34 0.12 11.09 12.04
CA ALA A 34 -1.18 10.89 11.38
C ALA A 34 -2.24 11.94 11.70
N ARG A 35 -1.84 13.11 12.19
CA ARG A 35 -2.77 14.23 12.48
C ARG A 35 -3.31 14.92 11.21
N THR A 36 -2.68 14.74 10.05
CA THR A 36 -3.04 15.42 8.80
C THR A 36 -3.70 14.49 7.79
N ASN A 37 -2.99 13.49 7.24
CA ASN A 37 -3.50 12.45 6.34
C ASN A 37 -2.53 11.24 6.27
N SER A 38 -2.94 10.17 5.57
CA SER A 38 -2.13 8.95 5.44
C SER A 38 -0.80 9.15 4.71
N ALA A 39 -0.71 10.05 3.73
CA ALA A 39 0.55 10.30 3.01
C ALA A 39 1.59 10.96 3.91
N ASP A 40 1.18 11.97 4.69
CA ASP A 40 2.05 12.63 5.65
C ASP A 40 2.50 11.67 6.77
N SER A 41 1.63 10.73 7.17
CA SER A 41 1.98 9.66 8.11
C SER A 41 3.12 8.79 7.56
N LEU A 42 3.02 8.38 6.29
CA LEU A 42 4.04 7.59 5.61
C LEU A 42 5.37 8.35 5.51
N VAL A 43 5.30 9.62 5.10
CA VAL A 43 6.48 10.50 4.95
C VAL A 43 7.16 10.70 6.31
N SER A 44 6.39 11.00 7.36
CA SER A 44 6.91 11.15 8.72
C SER A 44 7.63 9.89 9.18
N ILE A 45 7.02 8.71 9.01
CA ILE A 45 7.63 7.44 9.43
C ILE A 45 8.87 7.12 8.59
N CYS A 46 8.83 7.40 7.28
CA CYS A 46 9.99 7.23 6.40
C CYS A 46 11.20 8.06 6.84
N HIS A 47 10.98 9.32 7.24
CA HIS A 47 12.07 10.21 7.67
C HIS A 47 12.64 9.87 9.05
N HIS A 48 11.85 9.29 9.96
CA HIS A 48 12.26 9.07 11.35
C HIS A 48 12.65 7.63 11.67
N CYS A 49 12.31 6.65 10.83
CA CYS A 49 12.63 5.25 11.07
C CYS A 49 13.87 4.78 10.29
N PRO A 50 14.75 3.96 10.89
CA PRO A 50 15.79 3.26 10.16
C PRO A 50 15.20 2.41 9.02
N ARG A 51 15.93 2.27 7.91
CA ARG A 51 15.45 1.57 6.70
C ARG A 51 14.82 0.19 6.98
N LYS A 52 15.46 -0.63 7.82
CA LYS A 52 14.90 -1.96 8.19
C LYS A 52 13.56 -1.87 8.92
N GLN A 53 13.38 -0.86 9.77
CA GLN A 53 12.09 -0.63 10.43
C GLN A 53 11.06 -0.09 9.45
N PHE A 54 11.47 0.75 8.49
CA PHE A 54 10.59 1.24 7.44
C PHE A 54 10.14 0.13 6.48
N ASP A 55 11.03 -0.80 6.12
CA ASP A 55 10.68 -1.99 5.33
C ASP A 55 9.61 -2.82 6.07
N PHE A 56 9.79 -3.03 7.38
CA PHE A 56 8.82 -3.73 8.22
C PHE A 56 7.47 -3.00 8.31
N PHE A 57 7.52 -1.69 8.48
CA PHE A 57 6.33 -0.85 8.46
C PHE A 57 5.57 -0.94 7.12
N CYS A 58 6.27 -0.91 5.98
CA CYS A 58 5.67 -1.08 4.65
C CYS A 58 4.99 -2.45 4.50
N VAL A 59 5.63 -3.53 4.94
CA VAL A 59 5.05 -4.87 4.89
C VAL A 59 3.82 -4.99 5.79
N LEU A 60 3.84 -4.38 6.98
CA LEU A 60 2.66 -4.31 7.86
C LEU A 60 1.50 -3.58 7.20
N LEU A 61 1.74 -2.42 6.57
CA LEU A 61 0.69 -1.70 5.84
C LEU A 61 0.06 -2.57 4.74
N TRP A 62 0.89 -3.28 3.98
CA TRP A 62 0.41 -4.22 2.98
C TRP A 62 -0.41 -5.36 3.61
N CYS A 63 0.04 -5.91 4.73
CA CYS A 63 -0.70 -6.95 5.47
C CYS A 63 -2.05 -6.45 5.97
N LEU A 64 -2.11 -5.24 6.54
CA LEU A 64 -3.34 -4.62 7.04
C LEU A 64 -4.32 -4.31 5.91
N TRP A 65 -3.82 -3.80 4.78
CA TRP A 65 -4.63 -3.59 3.59
C TRP A 65 -5.20 -4.92 3.06
N THR A 66 -4.37 -5.95 2.99
CA THR A 66 -4.78 -7.29 2.53
C THR A 66 -5.81 -7.90 3.48
N ASP A 67 -5.60 -7.78 4.79
CA ASP A 67 -6.54 -8.28 5.80
C ASP A 67 -7.89 -7.56 5.75
N ARG A 68 -7.85 -6.23 5.56
CA ARG A 68 -9.07 -5.44 5.31
C ARG A 68 -9.80 -5.92 4.05
N ASN A 69 -9.09 -6.08 2.93
CA ASN A 69 -9.71 -6.53 1.69
C ASN A 69 -10.33 -7.92 1.84
N MET A 70 -9.66 -8.83 2.57
CA MET A 70 -10.21 -10.14 2.90
C MET A 70 -11.56 -10.02 3.62
N VAL A 71 -11.66 -9.15 4.64
CA VAL A 71 -12.93 -8.90 5.36
C VAL A 71 -14.00 -8.28 4.45
N VAL A 72 -13.61 -7.32 3.60
CA VAL A 72 -14.53 -6.68 2.64
C VAL A 72 -15.12 -7.72 1.67
N HIS A 73 -14.33 -8.71 1.28
CA HIS A 73 -14.76 -9.81 0.40
C HIS A 73 -15.34 -11.03 1.15
N GLY A 74 -15.82 -10.85 2.38
CA GLY A 74 -16.56 -11.88 3.13
C GLY A 74 -15.70 -12.86 3.93
N GLY A 75 -14.38 -12.63 4.01
CA GLY A 75 -13.47 -13.38 4.85
C GLY A 75 -13.48 -12.93 6.32
N LYS A 76 -12.59 -13.53 7.11
CA LYS A 76 -12.41 -13.21 8.53
C LYS A 76 -11.12 -12.43 8.75
N GLN A 77 -11.18 -11.46 9.67
CA GLN A 77 -10.02 -10.68 10.07
C GLN A 77 -9.02 -11.57 10.83
N ARG A 78 -7.72 -11.37 10.61
CA ARG A 78 -6.67 -12.07 11.37
C ARG A 78 -6.37 -11.35 12.68
N PHE A 79 -5.86 -12.10 13.65
CA PHE A 79 -5.36 -11.53 14.90
C PHE A 79 -4.07 -10.72 14.66
N ALA A 80 -3.86 -9.69 15.49
CA ALA A 80 -2.72 -8.78 15.37
C ALA A 80 -1.37 -9.51 15.36
N HIS A 81 -1.12 -10.37 16.34
CA HIS A 81 0.12 -11.14 16.43
C HIS A 81 0.39 -12.00 15.18
N HIS A 82 -0.63 -12.64 14.61
CA HIS A 82 -0.47 -13.41 13.36
C HIS A 82 -0.05 -12.52 12.18
N LEU A 83 -0.56 -11.29 12.10
CA LEU A 83 -0.14 -10.33 11.06
C LEU A 83 1.31 -9.88 11.27
N VAL A 84 1.69 -9.62 12.52
CA VAL A 84 3.05 -9.21 12.90
C VAL A 84 4.06 -10.31 12.60
N ASP A 85 3.77 -11.55 13.01
CA ASP A 85 4.64 -12.72 12.77
C ASP A 85 4.77 -13.02 11.27
N PHE A 86 3.66 -12.94 10.54
CA PHE A 86 3.68 -13.08 9.08
C PHE A 86 4.57 -12.01 8.44
N ALA A 87 4.42 -10.73 8.82
CA ALA A 87 5.23 -9.64 8.26
C ALA A 87 6.72 -9.82 8.55
N ARG A 88 7.10 -10.27 9.76
CA ARG A 88 8.49 -10.59 10.10
C ARG A 88 9.04 -11.73 9.26
N THR A 89 8.27 -12.82 9.17
CA THR A 89 8.66 -14.01 8.41
C THR A 89 8.82 -13.69 6.93
N PHE A 90 7.87 -12.95 6.35
CA PHE A 90 7.92 -12.49 4.97
C PHE A 90 9.19 -11.70 4.68
N LEU A 91 9.56 -10.74 5.53
CA LEU A 91 10.79 -9.96 5.33
C LEU A 91 12.05 -10.81 5.43
N LEU A 92 12.11 -11.74 6.38
CA LEU A 92 13.25 -12.64 6.51
C LEU A 92 13.44 -13.47 5.23
N GLU A 93 12.36 -14.06 4.72
CA GLU A 93 12.40 -14.85 3.48
C GLU A 93 12.68 -13.99 2.24
N PHE A 94 12.14 -12.77 2.18
CA PHE A 94 12.43 -11.82 1.11
C PHE A 94 13.91 -11.44 1.09
N HIS A 95 14.52 -11.15 2.24
CA HIS A 95 15.95 -10.82 2.30
C HIS A 95 16.84 -12.02 1.94
N LYS A 96 16.53 -13.23 2.45
CA LYS A 96 17.25 -14.47 2.10
C LYS A 96 17.20 -14.77 0.60
N SER A 97 16.01 -14.70 -0.01
CA SER A 97 15.83 -14.96 -1.45
C SER A 97 16.46 -13.88 -2.34
N SER A 98 16.45 -12.62 -1.88
CA SER A 98 17.10 -11.50 -2.58
C SER A 98 18.63 -11.62 -2.60
N THR A 99 19.22 -12.29 -1.61
CA THR A 99 20.67 -12.59 -1.59
C THR A 99 21.02 -13.79 -2.47
N LEU A 100 20.19 -14.84 -2.49
CA LEU A 100 20.43 -16.06 -3.27
C LEU A 100 20.26 -15.86 -4.78
N SER A 101 19.40 -14.94 -5.20
CA SER A 101 19.14 -14.66 -6.63
C SER A 101 20.32 -14.02 -7.38
N LYS A 102 21.41 -13.67 -6.69
CA LYS A 102 22.62 -13.13 -7.31
C LYS A 102 23.57 -14.22 -7.85
N ASP A 103 23.44 -15.46 -7.37
CA ASP A 103 24.40 -16.54 -7.66
C ASP A 103 23.87 -17.66 -8.56
N CYS A 104 22.57 -17.69 -8.89
CA CYS A 104 22.01 -18.73 -9.75
C CYS A 104 21.83 -18.26 -11.20
N GLY A 105 22.78 -18.68 -12.05
CA GLY A 105 22.63 -18.64 -13.50
C GLY A 105 21.56 -19.63 -13.98
N SER A 106 20.34 -19.15 -14.20
CA SER A 106 19.53 -19.35 -15.41
C SER A 106 18.11 -18.83 -15.16
N PRO A 107 17.51 -18.04 -16.07
CA PRO A 107 16.10 -17.69 -15.94
C PRO A 107 15.26 -18.83 -16.53
N SER A 108 14.50 -19.52 -15.70
CA SER A 108 13.32 -20.22 -16.18
C SER A 108 12.39 -19.20 -16.86
N LEU A 109 11.97 -19.52 -18.10
CA LEU A 109 11.09 -18.73 -18.97
C LEU A 109 9.64 -18.66 -18.42
N ILE A 110 9.48 -18.32 -17.15
CA ILE A 110 8.20 -17.77 -16.70
C ILE A 110 8.21 -16.35 -17.20
N LEU A 111 7.33 -16.03 -18.16
CA LEU A 111 6.94 -14.67 -18.52
C LEU A 111 6.38 -13.98 -17.27
N ARG A 112 7.26 -13.61 -16.34
CA ARG A 112 6.93 -12.69 -15.27
C ARG A 112 6.63 -11.39 -15.99
N GLN A 113 5.40 -10.92 -15.86
CA GLN A 113 4.96 -9.61 -16.31
C GLN A 113 5.76 -8.57 -15.52
N ARG A 114 7.02 -8.40 -15.90
CA ARG A 114 7.97 -7.51 -15.24
C ARG A 114 7.64 -6.12 -15.71
N TRP A 115 7.64 -5.17 -14.79
CA TRP A 115 7.48 -3.76 -15.13
C TRP A 115 8.44 -3.38 -16.25
N ILE A 116 7.91 -2.88 -17.36
CA ILE A 116 8.67 -2.39 -18.51
C ILE A 116 8.85 -0.88 -18.32
N THR A 117 10.11 -0.46 -18.36
CA THR A 117 10.50 0.96 -18.31
C THR A 117 9.89 1.73 -19.48
N PRO A 118 9.29 2.93 -19.26
CA PRO A 118 8.84 3.76 -20.36
C PRO A 118 10.01 4.23 -21.24
N PRO A 119 9.79 4.54 -22.53
CA PRO A 119 10.82 5.08 -23.40
C PRO A 119 11.48 6.35 -22.83
N ILE A 120 12.71 6.63 -23.25
CA ILE A 120 13.43 7.85 -22.85
C ILE A 120 12.60 9.08 -23.26
N GLY A 121 12.43 10.02 -22.33
CA GLY A 121 11.59 11.20 -22.52
C GLY A 121 10.10 10.98 -22.23
N CYS A 122 9.68 9.76 -21.88
CA CYS A 122 8.32 9.44 -21.48
C CYS A 122 8.21 9.18 -19.97
N PHE A 123 7.01 9.45 -19.44
CA PHE A 123 6.61 9.08 -18.10
C PHE A 123 5.55 7.98 -18.16
N LYS A 124 5.52 7.11 -17.15
CA LYS A 124 4.45 6.14 -16.98
C LYS A 124 3.39 6.71 -16.03
N LEU A 125 2.17 6.85 -16.54
CA LEU A 125 1.01 7.32 -15.81
C LEU A 125 0.14 6.13 -15.39
N ASN A 126 0.08 5.83 -14.10
CA ASN A 126 -0.87 4.87 -13.54
C ASN A 126 -2.07 5.64 -12.99
N ILE A 127 -3.27 5.33 -13.45
CA ILE A 127 -4.51 5.92 -12.98
C ILE A 127 -5.41 4.81 -12.46
N ASP A 128 -6.03 5.03 -11.30
CA ASP A 128 -7.09 4.20 -10.78
C ASP A 128 -8.29 5.08 -10.41
N THR A 129 -9.51 4.56 -10.55
CA THR A 129 -10.73 5.32 -10.29
C THR A 129 -11.73 4.49 -9.52
N VAL A 130 -12.29 5.10 -8.47
CA VAL A 130 -13.40 4.55 -7.69
C VAL A 130 -14.70 5.26 -8.08
N ILE A 131 -15.69 4.46 -8.49
CA ILE A 131 -17.04 4.92 -8.81
C ILE A 131 -17.94 4.69 -7.60
N TYR A 132 -18.76 5.70 -7.27
CA TYR A 132 -19.74 5.63 -6.19
C TYR A 132 -21.14 5.53 -6.79
N PRO A 133 -21.80 4.35 -6.72
CA PRO A 133 -23.13 4.18 -7.32
C PRO A 133 -24.15 5.17 -6.76
N GLY A 134 -24.85 5.89 -7.64
CA GLY A 134 -25.86 6.89 -7.28
C GLY A 134 -25.31 8.30 -7.04
N GLU A 135 -23.99 8.49 -7.07
CA GLU A 135 -23.35 9.79 -6.92
C GLU A 135 -22.95 10.39 -8.28
N VAL A 136 -22.95 11.73 -8.37
CA VAL A 136 -22.51 12.48 -9.57
C VAL A 136 -21.03 12.85 -9.52
N TYR A 137 -20.22 12.00 -8.89
CA TYR A 137 -18.78 12.17 -8.81
C TYR A 137 -18.06 10.83 -8.71
N PHE A 138 -16.77 10.84 -9.01
CA PHE A 138 -15.87 9.71 -8.81
C PHE A 138 -14.56 10.18 -8.18
N GLY A 139 -13.84 9.24 -7.56
CA GLY A 139 -12.50 9.50 -7.01
C GLY A 139 -11.43 8.97 -7.96
N THR A 140 -10.43 9.75 -8.28
CA THR A 140 -9.30 9.33 -9.12
C THR A 140 -7.99 9.41 -8.35
N GLY A 141 -7.22 8.33 -8.39
CA GLY A 141 -5.84 8.26 -7.94
C GLY A 141 -4.90 8.21 -9.14
N VAL A 142 -3.81 8.97 -9.09
CA VAL A 142 -2.82 9.07 -10.17
C VAL A 142 -1.43 8.95 -9.57
N VAL A 143 -0.56 8.16 -10.20
CA VAL A 143 0.87 8.07 -9.89
C VAL A 143 1.68 8.14 -11.19
N ILE A 144 2.66 9.04 -11.22
CA ILE A 144 3.55 9.24 -12.36
C ILE A 144 4.94 8.71 -12.00
N HIS A 145 5.47 7.83 -12.84
CA HIS A 145 6.82 7.29 -12.72
C HIS A 145 7.73 7.75 -13.86
N ASP A 146 9.00 7.99 -13.56
CA ASP A 146 10.04 8.24 -14.57
C ASP A 146 10.62 6.94 -15.17
N LEU A 147 11.62 7.10 -16.04
CA LEU A 147 12.37 6.01 -16.67
C LEU A 147 13.17 5.13 -15.68
N LYS A 148 13.40 5.58 -14.44
CA LYS A 148 14.02 4.78 -13.38
C LYS A 148 12.99 4.07 -12.51
N GLY A 149 11.70 4.26 -12.78
CA GLY A 149 10.60 3.75 -11.99
C GLY A 149 10.32 4.59 -10.73
N MET A 150 10.99 5.72 -10.57
CA MET A 150 10.82 6.61 -9.42
C MET A 150 9.51 7.37 -9.55
N VAL A 151 8.76 7.47 -8.46
CA VAL A 151 7.55 8.30 -8.41
C VAL A 151 7.96 9.77 -8.45
N VAL A 152 7.53 10.49 -9.48
CA VAL A 152 7.82 11.92 -9.66
C VAL A 152 6.63 12.82 -9.35
N ALA A 153 5.42 12.28 -9.40
CA ALA A 153 4.20 12.97 -8.98
C ALA A 153 3.12 11.96 -8.56
N ALA A 154 2.25 12.37 -7.65
CA ALA A 154 1.05 11.64 -7.28
C ALA A 154 -0.10 12.61 -7.01
N LEU A 155 -1.33 12.21 -7.34
CA LEU A 155 -2.53 13.02 -7.14
C LEU A 155 -3.69 12.12 -6.71
N VAL A 156 -4.48 12.59 -5.75
CA VAL A 156 -5.80 12.05 -5.45
C VAL A 156 -6.81 13.17 -5.58
N ARG A 157 -7.85 12.98 -6.37
CA ARG A 157 -8.84 14.03 -6.63
C ARG A 157 -10.25 13.46 -6.76
N ARG A 158 -11.21 14.14 -6.13
CA ARG A 158 -12.63 13.99 -6.45
C ARG A 158 -12.93 14.78 -7.72
N VAL A 159 -13.50 14.11 -8.72
CA VAL A 159 -13.90 14.71 -9.99
C VAL A 159 -15.41 14.67 -10.07
N ASN A 160 -16.03 15.83 -10.28
CA ASN A 160 -17.47 15.92 -10.51
C ASN A 160 -17.77 15.42 -11.93
N GLY A 161 -18.73 14.53 -12.07
CA GLY A 161 -19.05 13.86 -13.32
C GLY A 161 -19.41 12.39 -13.11
N LEU A 162 -19.97 11.79 -14.16
CA LEU A 162 -20.31 10.38 -14.20
C LEU A 162 -19.23 9.64 -14.99
N LEU A 163 -18.70 8.57 -14.41
CA LEU A 163 -17.87 7.60 -15.12
C LEU A 163 -18.68 6.32 -15.28
N PHE A 164 -18.86 5.88 -16.52
CA PHE A 164 -19.48 4.62 -16.83
C PHE A 164 -18.35 3.60 -17.02
N GLY A 165 -18.18 2.71 -16.05
CA GLY A 165 -17.30 1.55 -16.23
C GLY A 165 -18.01 0.50 -17.09
N GLU A 166 -17.41 0.14 -18.22
CA GLU A 166 -17.77 -1.13 -18.87
C GLU A 166 -17.38 -2.26 -17.91
N LYS A 167 -18.32 -3.17 -17.64
CA LYS A 167 -17.98 -4.40 -16.90
C LYS A 167 -17.09 -5.25 -17.79
N CYS A 168 -15.80 -5.35 -17.46
CA CYS A 168 -14.93 -6.42 -17.96
C CYS A 168 -15.34 -7.77 -17.38
#